data_AF-A0A2S5ZC48-F1
#
_entry.id   AF-A0A2S5ZC48-F1
#
_cell.length_a   1.000
_cell.length_b   1.000
_cell.length_c   1.000
_cell.angle_alpha   90.00
_cell.angle_beta   90.00
_cell.angle_gamma   90.00
#
_symmetry.space_group_name_H-M   'P 1'
#
loop_
_entity.id
_entity.type
_entity.pdbx_description
1 polymer ?
#
loop_
_entity_poly.entity_id
_entity_poly.type
_entity_poly.pdbx_seq_one_letter_code
_entity_poly.pdbx_strand_id
1 'polypeptide(L)'
;MKQRLRQLFSPLLKPLESGRVGPSYKDSHRTVLNVVGVLFLFLANVSAVALVFTGKAGALIPVLVFLGIGGVCVIVGTLGSDVAVSKMWGNR
;
A
#
# COMPACT_ATOMS: atom_id res chain seq x y z
N MET A 1 19.78 -2.41 2.50
CA MET A 1 18.73 -1.45 2.95
C MET A 1 17.32 -2.03 2.88
N LYS A 2 16.86 -2.62 1.77
CA LYS A 2 15.51 -3.24 1.67
C LYS A 2 15.18 -4.24 2.79
N GLN A 3 16.16 -5.03 3.23
CA GLN A 3 15.97 -6.04 4.29
C GLN A 3 15.61 -5.44 5.65
N ARG A 4 16.14 -4.25 6.00
CA ARG A 4 15.79 -3.53 7.24
C ARG A 4 14.34 -3.04 7.20
N LEU A 5 13.91 -2.44 6.08
CA LEU A 5 12.52 -2.01 5.94
C LEU A 5 11.55 -3.21 5.89
N ARG A 6 11.95 -4.31 5.25
CA ARG A 6 11.15 -5.55 5.22
C ARG A 6 11.00 -6.16 6.61
N GLN A 7 12.02 -6.02 7.48
CA GLN A 7 11.94 -6.43 8.87
C GLN A 7 10.99 -5.54 9.68
N LEU A 8 11.02 -4.23 9.46
CA LEU A 8 10.10 -3.28 10.10
C LEU A 8 8.63 -3.54 9.71
N PHE A 9 8.38 -3.82 8.43
CA PHE A 9 7.04 -4.16 7.91
C PHE A 9 6.74 -5.66 7.93
N SER A 10 7.57 -6.47 8.61
CA SER A 10 7.36 -7.91 8.71
C SER A 10 6.01 -8.35 9.29
N PRO A 11 5.37 -7.67 10.28
CA PRO A 11 4.06 -8.10 10.78
C PRO A 11 2.96 -7.92 9.72
N LEU A 12 3.11 -6.95 8.81
CA LEU A 12 2.22 -6.77 7.66
C LEU A 12 2.55 -7.74 6.54
N LEU A 13 3.82 -7.95 6.23
CA LEU A 13 4.24 -8.75 5.08
C LEU A 13 4.10 -10.26 5.33
N LYS A 14 4.46 -10.77 6.52
CA LYS A 14 4.43 -12.22 6.81
C LYS A 14 3.07 -12.88 6.53
N PRO A 15 1.92 -12.34 7.00
CA PRO A 15 0.61 -12.91 6.68
C PRO A 15 0.30 -12.92 5.18
N LEU A 16 0.77 -11.91 4.45
CA LEU A 16 0.57 -11.80 3.01
C LEU A 16 1.51 -12.72 2.20
N GLU A 17 2.73 -12.91 2.68
CA GLU A 17 3.75 -13.76 2.04
C GLU A 17 3.54 -15.25 2.33
N SER A 18 2.68 -15.60 3.30
CA SER A 18 2.29 -16.98 3.56
C SER A 18 1.43 -17.55 2.43
N GLY A 19 1.94 -18.59 1.75
CA GLY A 19 1.23 -19.34 0.72
C GLY A 19 2.08 -19.57 -0.53
N ARG A 20 1.41 -19.84 -1.66
CA ARG A 20 2.02 -19.89 -2.99
C ARG A 20 1.54 -18.70 -3.82
N VAL A 21 2.30 -18.35 -4.86
CA VAL A 21 1.88 -17.33 -5.84
C VAL A 21 0.60 -17.80 -6.52
N GLY A 22 -0.40 -16.93 -6.58
CA GLY A 22 -1.67 -17.26 -7.22
C GLY A 22 -1.52 -17.55 -8.72
N PRO A 23 -2.35 -18.45 -9.29
CA PRO A 23 -2.23 -18.89 -10.68
C PRO A 23 -2.41 -17.78 -11.73
N SER A 24 -3.05 -16.67 -11.35
CA SER A 24 -3.31 -15.51 -12.21
C SER A 24 -2.30 -14.35 -12.02
N TYR A 25 -1.21 -14.57 -11.28
CA TYR A 25 -0.23 -13.51 -11.04
C TYR A 25 0.49 -13.08 -12.33
N LYS A 26 0.62 -11.77 -12.52
CA LYS A 26 1.42 -11.13 -13.57
C LYS A 26 2.27 -10.04 -12.93
N ASP A 27 3.46 -9.81 -13.45
CA ASP A 27 4.37 -8.75 -12.95
C ASP A 27 3.73 -7.35 -13.03
N SER A 28 2.82 -7.13 -13.97
CA SER A 28 2.04 -5.89 -14.09
C SER A 28 1.23 -5.57 -12.84
N HIS A 29 0.81 -6.57 -12.06
CA HIS A 29 0.07 -6.36 -10.81
C HIS A 29 0.89 -5.60 -9.77
N ARG A 30 2.23 -5.77 -9.77
CA ARG A 30 3.12 -5.01 -8.89
C ARG A 30 3.17 -3.54 -9.29
N THR A 31 3.30 -3.28 -10.60
CA THR A 31 3.31 -1.91 -11.14
C THR A 31 2.01 -1.19 -10.84
N VAL A 32 0.87 -1.83 -11.10
CA VAL A 32 -0.45 -1.23 -10.81
C VAL A 32 -0.61 -0.97 -9.32
N LEU A 33 -0.19 -1.90 -8.45
CA LEU A 33 -0.27 -1.71 -7.00
C LEU A 33 0.56 -0.50 -6.53
N ASN A 34 1.76 -0.30 -7.10
CA ASN A 34 2.58 0.88 -6.82
C ASN A 34 1.94 2.17 -7.36
N VAL A 35 1.42 2.16 -8.58
CA VAL A 35 0.76 3.33 -9.19
C VAL A 35 -0.46 3.75 -8.37
N VAL A 36 -1.32 2.79 -8.01
CA VAL A 36 -2.50 3.04 -7.16
C VAL A 36 -2.07 3.53 -5.77
N GLY A 37 -1.03 2.93 -5.19
CA GLY A 37 -0.48 3.36 -3.91
C GLY A 37 0.02 4.81 -3.94
N VAL A 38 0.78 5.20 -4.97
CA VAL A 38 1.24 6.58 -5.17
C VAL A 38 0.07 7.53 -5.38
N LEU A 39 -0.95 7.12 -6.13
CA LEU A 39 -2.17 7.92 -6.33
C LEU A 39 -2.85 8.21 -4.98
N PHE A 40 -3.02 7.19 -4.14
CA PHE A 40 -3.58 7.39 -2.80
C PHE A 40 -2.70 8.27 -1.91
N LEU A 41 -1.37 8.16 -1.98
CA LEU A 41 -0.48 9.07 -1.27
C LEU A 41 -0.60 10.51 -1.76
N PHE A 42 -0.81 10.71 -3.06
CA PHE A 42 -1.09 12.03 -3.62
C PHE A 42 -2.40 12.60 -3.07
N LEU A 43 -3.48 11.80 -3.04
CA LEU A 43 -4.75 12.21 -2.43
C LEU A 43 -4.60 12.50 -0.93
N ALA A 44 -3.80 11.72 -0.20
CA ALA A 44 -3.50 11.98 1.21
C ALA A 44 -2.79 13.32 1.39
N ASN A 45 -1.85 13.66 0.50
CA ASN A 45 -1.14 14.93 0.55
C ASN A 45 -2.09 16.11 0.28
N VAL A 46 -2.92 16.02 -0.77
CA VAL A 46 -3.95 17.03 -1.06
C VAL A 46 -4.93 17.19 0.11
N SER A 47 -5.32 16.09 0.74
CA SER A 47 -6.21 16.11 1.91
C SER A 47 -5.53 16.77 3.12
N ALA A 48 -4.22 16.55 3.31
CA ALA A 48 -3.45 17.16 4.39
C ALA A 48 -3.28 18.68 4.17
N VAL A 49 -3.04 19.09 2.93
CA VAL A 49 -3.04 20.49 2.54
C VAL A 49 -4.40 21.13 2.82
N ALA A 50 -5.49 20.47 2.42
CA ALA A 50 -6.85 20.94 2.71
C ALA A 50 -7.14 21.03 4.22
N LEU A 51 -6.64 20.11 5.03
CA LEU A 51 -6.75 20.16 6.49
C LEU A 51 -6.07 21.41 7.06
N VAL A 52 -4.86 21.73 6.61
CA VAL A 52 -4.11 22.92 7.05
C VAL A 52 -4.84 24.20 6.64
N PHE A 53 -5.35 24.27 5.41
CA PHE A 53 -6.04 25.47 4.91
C PHE A 53 -7.42 25.68 5.55
N THR A 54 -8.18 24.61 5.77
CA THR A 54 -9.55 24.72 6.29
C THR A 54 -9.64 24.69 7.80
N GLY A 55 -8.61 24.17 8.49
CA GLY A 55 -8.62 23.93 9.94
C GLY A 55 -9.68 22.93 10.39
N LYS A 56 -10.38 22.26 9.45
CA LYS A 56 -11.49 21.36 9.78
C LYS A 56 -10.96 19.96 10.05
N ALA A 57 -11.15 19.49 11.28
CA ALA A 57 -10.83 18.12 11.68
C ALA A 57 -11.51 17.04 10.80
N GLY A 58 -12.61 17.36 10.10
CA GLY A 58 -13.23 16.46 9.13
C GLY A 58 -12.32 16.04 7.97
N ALA A 59 -11.33 16.86 7.60
CA ALA A 59 -10.33 16.52 6.59
C ALA A 59 -9.29 15.50 7.08
N LEU A 60 -9.25 15.19 8.39
CA LEU A 60 -8.31 14.23 8.96
C LEU A 60 -8.63 12.78 8.55
N ILE A 61 -9.92 12.47 8.39
CA ILE A 61 -10.39 11.14 7.99
C ILE A 61 -9.82 10.73 6.62
N PRO A 62 -10.03 11.49 5.53
CA PRO A 62 -9.48 11.12 4.23
C PRO A 62 -7.94 11.09 4.23
N VAL A 63 -7.26 11.95 5.00
CA VAL A 63 -5.80 11.88 5.17
C VAL A 63 -5.37 10.52 5.70
N LEU A 64 -5.94 10.08 6.82
CA LEU A 64 -5.56 8.82 7.45
C LEU A 64 -5.91 7.60 6.59
N VAL A 65 -7.07 7.61 5.95
CA VAL A 65 -7.53 6.51 5.09
C VAL A 65 -6.66 6.38 3.85
N PHE A 66 -6.44 7.47 3.12
CA PHE A 66 -5.62 7.44 1.91
C PHE A 66 -4.14 7.17 2.22
N LEU A 67 -3.62 7.71 3.32
CA LEU A 67 -2.24 7.44 3.74
C LEU A 67 -2.06 5.99 4.19
N GLY A 68 -3.03 5.43 4.91
CA GLY A 68 -3.04 4.03 5.32
C GLY A 68 -3.09 3.08 4.12
N ILE A 69 -4.08 3.24 3.25
CA ILE A 69 -4.26 2.38 2.06
C ILE A 69 -3.08 2.55 1.09
N GLY A 70 -2.73 3.80 0.75
CA GLY A 70 -1.62 4.11 -0.14
C GLY A 70 -0.29 3.58 0.40
N GLY A 71 -0.06 3.75 1.71
CA GLY A 71 1.10 3.19 2.41
C GLY A 71 1.17 1.68 2.27
N VAL A 72 0.09 0.96 2.58
CA VAL A 72 0.05 -0.51 2.45
C VAL A 72 0.31 -0.95 1.00
N CYS A 73 -0.31 -0.30 0.01
CA CYS A 73 -0.09 -0.60 -1.40
C CYS A 73 1.37 -0.42 -1.82
N VAL A 74 1.99 0.71 -1.48
CA VAL A 74 3.41 0.98 -1.81
C VAL A 74 4.34 0.03 -1.06
N ILE A 75 4.10 -0.24 0.24
CA ILE A 75 4.92 -1.17 1.03
C ILE A 75 4.86 -2.57 0.42
N VAL A 76 3.67 -3.10 0.14
CA VAL A 76 3.52 -4.44 -0.44
C VAL A 76 4.07 -4.48 -1.88
N GLY A 77 3.81 -3.46 -2.69
CA GLY A 77 4.27 -3.40 -4.08
C GLY A 77 5.78 -3.19 -4.24
N THR A 78 6.47 -2.56 -3.28
CA THR A 78 7.92 -2.33 -3.35
C THR A 78 8.76 -3.32 -2.53
N LEU A 79 8.25 -3.79 -1.38
CA LEU A 79 8.97 -4.68 -0.46
C LEU A 79 8.41 -6.10 -0.39
N GLY A 80 7.13 -6.31 -0.72
CA GLY A 80 6.49 -7.61 -0.64
C GLY A 80 6.91 -8.55 -1.76
N SER A 81 6.91 -9.85 -1.48
CA SER A 81 7.11 -10.91 -2.47
C SER A 81 5.96 -10.98 -3.48
N ASP A 82 6.17 -11.73 -4.57
CA ASP A 82 5.14 -11.96 -5.59
C ASP A 82 3.92 -12.69 -4.99
N VAL A 83 4.12 -13.48 -3.93
CA VAL A 83 3.03 -14.08 -3.15
C VAL A 83 2.17 -12.99 -2.51
N ALA A 84 2.79 -12.02 -1.82
CA ALA A 84 2.05 -10.93 -1.18
C ALA A 84 1.29 -10.07 -2.19
N VAL A 85 1.90 -9.74 -3.32
CA VAL A 85 1.23 -8.99 -4.39
C VAL A 85 0.11 -9.82 -5.00
N SER A 86 0.30 -11.12 -5.24
CA SER A 86 -0.76 -11.99 -5.78
C SER A 86 -1.96 -12.09 -4.83
N LYS A 87 -1.71 -12.14 -3.51
CA LYS A 87 -2.74 -12.24 -2.49
C LYS A 87 -3.58 -10.96 -2.38
N MET A 88 -2.96 -9.79 -2.60
CA MET A 88 -3.67 -8.50 -2.70
C MET A 88 -4.65 -8.44 -3.89
N TRP A 89 -4.33 -9.12 -4.99
CA TRP A 89 -5.17 -9.15 -6.19
C TRP A 89 -6.26 -10.24 -6.16
N GLY A 90 -6.26 -11.07 -5.12
CA GLY A 90 -7.22 -12.16 -4.95
C GLY A 90 -6.71 -13.46 -5.54
N ASN A 91 -6.63 -14.48 -4.68
CA ASN A 91 -6.35 -15.86 -5.06
C ASN A 91 -7.68 -16.58 -5.28
N ARG A 92 -8.28 -16.40 -6.47
CA ARG A 92 -9.38 -17.25 -6.93
C ARG A 92 -8.83 -18.32 -7.84
#